data_AF-A0A7G3BR77-F1
#
_entry.id   AF-A0A7G3BR77-F1
#
_cell.length_a   1.000
_cell.length_b   1.000
_cell.length_c   1.000
_cell.angle_alpha   90.00
_cell.angle_beta   90.00
_cell.angle_gamma   90.00
#
_symmetry.space_group_name_H-M   'P 1'
#
loop_
_entity.id
_entity.type
_entity.pdbx_description
1 polymer ?
#
loop_
_entity_poly.entity_id
_entity_poly.type
_entity_poly.pdbx_seq_one_letter_code
_entity_poly.pdbx_strand_id
1 'polypeptide(L)'
;MKILINCFLICITYTSFSQSKELVILDNNSKKPIDLVQVFYPSLEIGSISNADGKVKIPLLENEIIVSHINYIEKKFSFEFFKQKDTLFLIPKTNQLDEVVIYNLDLKQKFKEILENSYLKKYSTKKIIHNCTYKETFSVNDSLSRLFQAQLEWFSKNSLFKSNIAIDKQNIINLQSVDYSKIIELDNSLASSKAAYIENKLFFQFTHLNLLLELLINLTDDYEIKSIKKNENTNTVFFNATLRQNGEVIYNHKNSLIVFDKDY
;
A
#
# COMPACT_ATOMS: atom_id res chain seq x y z
N MET A 1 -11.73 -55.11 61.69
CA MET A 1 -12.12 -53.69 61.70
C MET A 1 -11.00 -52.73 61.27
N LYS A 2 -9.73 -52.91 61.71
CA LYS A 2 -8.60 -52.03 61.32
C LYS A 2 -8.26 -52.00 59.81
N ILE A 3 -8.44 -53.11 59.09
CA ILE A 3 -8.15 -53.20 57.64
C ILE A 3 -9.18 -52.44 56.79
N LEU A 4 -10.46 -52.48 57.16
CA LEU A 4 -11.52 -51.74 56.45
C LEU A 4 -11.34 -50.21 56.57
N ILE A 5 -10.88 -49.73 57.72
CA ILE A 5 -10.62 -48.29 57.94
C ILE A 5 -9.44 -47.82 57.07
N ASN A 6 -8.38 -48.63 56.93
CA ASN A 6 -7.26 -48.30 56.06
C ASN A 6 -7.64 -48.29 54.57
N CYS A 7 -8.49 -49.23 54.11
CA CYS A 7 -9.00 -49.19 52.74
C CYS A 7 -9.88 -47.96 52.47
N PHE A 8 -10.66 -47.50 53.46
CA PHE A 8 -11.49 -46.31 53.31
C PHE A 8 -10.66 -45.01 53.24
N LEU A 9 -9.56 -44.91 54.00
CA LEU A 9 -8.64 -43.77 53.94
C LEU A 9 -7.87 -43.68 52.62
N ILE A 10 -7.55 -44.81 51.98
CA ILE A 10 -6.88 -44.85 50.67
C ILE A 10 -7.84 -44.38 49.55
N CYS A 11 -9.15 -44.64 49.65
CA CYS A 11 -10.12 -44.16 48.66
C CYS A 11 -10.35 -42.65 48.71
N ILE A 12 -10.18 -42.00 49.87
CA ILE A 12 -10.36 -40.54 50.02
C ILE A 12 -9.20 -39.76 49.36
N THR A 13 -8.01 -40.36 49.22
CA THR A 13 -6.88 -39.69 48.54
C THR A 13 -6.98 -39.70 47.01
N TYR A 14 -7.93 -40.44 46.42
CA TYR A 14 -8.15 -40.46 44.96
C TYR A 14 -9.23 -39.48 44.48
N THR A 15 -9.89 -38.73 45.36
CA THR A 15 -10.85 -37.67 44.96
C THR A 15 -10.17 -36.32 44.74
N SER A 16 -8.89 -36.31 44.38
CA SER A 16 -8.13 -35.09 44.07
C SER A 16 -8.72 -34.34 42.86
N PHE A 17 -9.57 -33.36 43.16
CA PHE A 17 -9.66 -32.04 42.51
C PHE A 17 -9.48 -32.00 40.98
N SER A 18 -10.47 -32.48 40.22
CA SER A 18 -10.74 -31.90 38.90
C SER A 18 -11.44 -30.56 39.09
N GLN A 19 -10.68 -29.51 39.41
CA GLN A 19 -11.23 -28.15 39.50
C GLN A 19 -11.57 -27.66 38.10
N SER A 20 -12.85 -27.46 37.83
CA SER A 20 -13.33 -26.80 36.61
C SER A 20 -13.76 -25.38 36.94
N LYS A 21 -13.43 -24.44 36.06
CA LYS A 21 -13.92 -23.06 36.15
C LYS A 21 -15.09 -22.85 35.21
N GLU A 22 -16.12 -22.18 35.71
CA GLU A 22 -17.24 -21.67 34.92
C GLU A 22 -17.12 -20.14 34.81
N LEU A 23 -17.34 -19.59 33.62
CA LEU A 23 -17.30 -18.15 33.39
C LEU A 23 -18.30 -17.75 32.29
N VAL A 24 -18.59 -16.45 32.21
CA VAL A 24 -19.47 -15.85 31.19
C VAL A 24 -18.67 -14.99 30.23
N ILE A 25 -18.95 -15.09 28.93
CA ILE A 25 -18.31 -14.29 27.89
C ILE A 25 -19.34 -13.35 27.28
N LEU A 26 -19.05 -12.06 27.34
CA LEU A 26 -19.94 -10.99 26.92
C LEU A 26 -19.31 -10.11 25.85
N ASP A 27 -20.15 -9.51 25.01
CA ASP A 27 -19.76 -8.45 24.09
C ASP A 27 -19.39 -7.18 24.86
N ASN A 28 -18.25 -6.58 24.54
CA ASN A 28 -17.77 -5.38 25.24
C ASN A 28 -18.72 -4.17 25.08
N ASN A 29 -19.40 -4.06 23.94
CA ASN A 29 -20.22 -2.90 23.59
C ASN A 29 -21.67 -3.11 24.02
N SER A 30 -22.29 -4.21 23.59
CA SER A 30 -23.70 -4.51 23.85
C SER A 30 -23.95 -5.18 25.20
N LYS A 31 -22.90 -5.71 25.85
CA LYS A 31 -22.97 -6.50 27.09
C LYS A 31 -23.83 -7.76 27.00
N LYS A 32 -24.22 -8.17 25.79
CA LYS A 32 -24.96 -9.41 25.54
C LYS A 32 -24.03 -10.63 25.60
N PRO A 33 -24.54 -11.81 25.98
CA PRO A 33 -23.77 -13.05 25.91
C PRO A 33 -23.37 -13.38 24.48
N ILE A 34 -22.20 -13.99 24.33
CA ILE A 34 -21.66 -14.45 23.04
C ILE A 34 -21.65 -15.98 23.04
N ASP A 35 -22.36 -16.57 22.10
CA ASP A 35 -22.36 -18.01 21.84
C ASP A 35 -21.15 -18.45 21.02
N LEU A 36 -20.85 -19.75 21.03
CA LEU A 36 -19.83 -20.36 20.17
C LEU A 36 -18.40 -19.80 20.32
N VAL A 37 -18.09 -19.16 21.44
CA VAL A 37 -16.74 -18.69 21.75
C VAL A 37 -15.89 -19.86 22.17
N GLN A 38 -14.76 -20.06 21.50
CA GLN A 38 -13.80 -21.10 21.84
C GLN A 38 -12.88 -20.60 22.95
N VAL A 39 -12.79 -21.36 24.04
CA VAL A 39 -11.82 -21.15 25.13
C VAL A 39 -10.95 -22.39 25.21
N PHE A 40 -9.65 -22.26 25.01
CA PHE A 40 -8.76 -23.42 24.95
C PHE A 40 -7.35 -23.12 25.42
N TYR A 41 -6.66 -24.20 25.79
CA TYR A 41 -5.25 -24.23 26.14
C TYR A 41 -4.44 -24.61 24.89
N PRO A 42 -3.67 -23.69 24.28
CA PRO A 42 -2.97 -23.94 23.02
C PRO A 42 -1.99 -25.11 23.10
N SER A 43 -1.41 -25.37 24.27
CA SER A 43 -0.40 -26.41 24.48
C SER A 43 -0.96 -27.77 24.92
N LEU A 44 -2.26 -27.87 25.24
CA LEU A 44 -2.83 -29.04 25.92
C LEU A 44 -3.97 -29.72 25.14
N GLU A 45 -4.35 -29.20 23.96
CA GLU A 45 -5.50 -29.70 23.17
C GLU A 45 -6.83 -29.78 23.95
N ILE A 46 -6.93 -29.07 25.08
CA ILE A 46 -8.12 -29.00 25.92
C ILE A 46 -8.82 -27.68 25.64
N GLY A 47 -10.09 -27.75 25.29
CA GLY A 47 -10.93 -26.58 25.05
C GLY A 47 -12.39 -26.83 25.35
N SER A 48 -13.15 -25.74 25.37
CA SER A 48 -14.59 -25.72 25.58
C SER A 48 -15.19 -24.56 24.78
N ILE A 49 -16.50 -24.61 24.58
CA ILE A 49 -17.24 -23.65 23.75
C ILE A 49 -18.36 -23.03 24.58
N SER A 50 -18.57 -21.71 24.45
CA SER A 50 -19.69 -21.05 25.15
C SER A 50 -21.05 -21.43 24.57
N ASN A 51 -22.03 -21.55 25.46
CA ASN A 51 -23.43 -21.78 25.08
C ASN A 51 -24.16 -20.45 24.73
N ALA A 52 -25.47 -20.53 24.45
CA ALA A 52 -26.30 -19.36 24.13
C ALA A 52 -26.36 -18.28 25.24
N ASP A 53 -26.13 -18.68 26.50
CA ASP A 53 -26.05 -17.75 27.64
C ASP A 53 -24.62 -17.18 27.82
N GLY A 54 -23.69 -17.47 26.90
CA GLY A 54 -22.29 -17.08 26.97
C GLY A 54 -21.49 -17.81 28.03
N LYS A 55 -22.05 -18.86 28.64
CA LYS A 55 -21.40 -19.64 29.70
C LYS A 55 -20.48 -20.69 29.10
N VAL A 56 -19.29 -20.81 29.67
CA VAL A 56 -18.33 -21.85 29.31
C VAL A 56 -17.75 -22.48 30.57
N LYS A 57 -17.58 -23.79 30.53
CA LYS A 57 -16.96 -24.57 31.61
C LYS A 57 -15.71 -25.26 31.06
N ILE A 58 -14.57 -25.02 31.69
CA ILE A 58 -13.27 -25.58 31.29
C ILE A 58 -12.47 -26.05 32.51
N PRO A 59 -11.68 -27.13 32.43
CA PRO A 59 -10.74 -27.50 33.49
C PRO A 59 -9.80 -26.35 33.83
N LEU A 60 -9.55 -26.10 35.11
CA LEU A 60 -8.64 -25.05 35.56
C LEU A 60 -7.21 -25.61 35.65
N LEU A 61 -6.44 -25.36 34.59
CA LEU A 61 -5.05 -25.81 34.44
C LEU A 61 -4.10 -24.61 34.40
N GLU A 62 -2.93 -24.73 35.03
CA GLU A 62 -1.89 -23.69 35.09
C GLU A 62 -1.16 -23.55 33.74
N ASN A 63 -1.85 -22.93 32.77
CA ASN A 63 -1.36 -22.71 31.42
C ASN A 63 -2.01 -21.44 30.82
N GLU A 64 -1.46 -20.97 29.71
CA GLU A 64 -2.03 -19.84 28.97
C GLU A 64 -3.34 -20.23 28.29
N ILE A 65 -4.28 -19.28 28.21
CA ILE A 65 -5.62 -19.54 27.68
C ILE A 65 -5.90 -18.57 26.54
N ILE A 66 -6.43 -19.10 25.45
CA ILE A 66 -6.87 -18.33 24.29
C ILE A 66 -8.40 -18.35 24.24
N VAL A 67 -8.97 -17.18 23.99
CA VAL A 67 -10.40 -16.98 23.77
C VAL A 67 -10.60 -16.42 22.37
N SER A 68 -11.25 -17.20 21.50
CA SER A 68 -11.37 -16.90 20.07
C SER A 68 -12.80 -17.07 19.56
N HIS A 69 -13.20 -16.19 18.65
CA HIS A 69 -14.49 -16.23 17.96
C HIS A 69 -14.35 -15.54 16.59
N ILE A 70 -15.08 -16.00 15.59
CA ILE A 70 -14.96 -15.50 14.21
C ILE A 70 -15.17 -13.97 14.12
N ASN A 71 -16.19 -13.47 14.82
CA ASN A 71 -16.60 -12.05 14.82
C ASN A 71 -15.91 -11.17 15.87
N TYR A 72 -14.98 -11.69 16.69
CA TYR A 72 -14.35 -10.94 17.78
C TYR A 72 -12.83 -11.03 17.73
N ILE A 73 -12.17 -10.00 18.25
CA ILE A 73 -10.71 -9.98 18.39
C ILE A 73 -10.31 -11.07 19.40
N GLU A 74 -9.41 -11.95 18.97
CA GLU A 74 -8.84 -13.00 19.82
C GLU A 74 -8.08 -12.40 21.00
N LYS A 75 -8.22 -13.01 22.18
CA LYS A 75 -7.52 -12.59 23.39
C LYS A 75 -6.77 -13.75 24.02
N LYS A 76 -5.56 -13.46 24.45
CA LYS A 76 -4.70 -14.37 25.23
C LYS A 76 -4.67 -13.91 26.68
N PHE A 77 -4.86 -14.84 27.62
CA PHE A 77 -4.87 -14.58 29.05
C PHE A 77 -3.83 -15.46 29.77
N SER A 78 -3.16 -14.89 30.77
CA SER A 78 -2.37 -15.67 31.71
C SER A 78 -3.28 -16.43 32.68
N PHE A 79 -2.76 -17.53 33.21
CA PHE A 79 -3.49 -18.36 34.19
C PHE A 79 -3.99 -17.55 35.39
N GLU A 80 -3.11 -16.74 36.00
CA GLU A 80 -3.46 -15.93 37.18
C GLU A 80 -4.60 -14.94 36.91
N PHE A 81 -4.60 -14.31 35.74
CA PHE A 81 -5.68 -13.41 35.35
C PHE A 81 -6.98 -14.19 35.15
N PHE A 82 -6.93 -15.30 34.40
CA PHE A 82 -8.10 -16.09 34.10
C PHE A 82 -8.73 -16.69 35.37
N LYS A 83 -7.89 -17.17 36.31
CA LYS A 83 -8.31 -17.73 37.59
C LYS A 83 -9.14 -16.76 38.43
N GLN A 84 -8.88 -15.46 38.35
CA GLN A 84 -9.58 -14.43 39.13
C GLN A 84 -10.83 -13.85 38.45
N LYS A 85 -11.07 -14.14 37.17
CA LYS A 85 -12.16 -13.53 36.39
C LYS A 85 -13.32 -14.46 36.12
N ASP A 86 -14.53 -14.07 36.51
CA ASP A 86 -15.75 -14.84 36.25
C ASP A 86 -16.48 -14.37 34.98
N THR A 87 -16.08 -13.21 34.46
CA THR A 87 -16.63 -12.63 33.23
C THR A 87 -15.52 -12.09 32.33
N LEU A 88 -15.59 -12.41 31.03
CA LEU A 88 -14.67 -11.93 30.00
C LEU A 88 -15.43 -11.10 28.95
N PHE A 89 -14.81 -10.00 28.50
CA PHE A 89 -15.37 -9.12 27.48
C PHE A 89 -14.57 -9.21 26.18
N LEU A 90 -15.25 -9.49 25.06
CA LEU A 90 -14.65 -9.52 23.72
C LEU A 90 -15.03 -8.28 22.92
N ILE A 91 -14.08 -7.79 22.11
CA ILE A 91 -14.27 -6.61 21.25
C ILE A 91 -14.62 -7.11 19.85
N PRO A 92 -15.75 -6.69 19.25
CA PRO A 92 -16.12 -7.08 17.89
C PRO A 92 -15.05 -6.71 16.88
N LYS A 93 -14.80 -7.58 15.89
CA LYS A 93 -14.05 -7.22 14.69
C LYS A 93 -14.92 -6.32 13.83
N THR A 94 -14.46 -5.10 13.58
CA THR A 94 -15.05 -4.25 12.55
C THR A 94 -14.55 -4.73 11.19
N ASN A 95 -15.27 -5.66 10.56
CA ASN A 95 -15.06 -5.99 9.16
C ASN A 95 -15.66 -4.86 8.32
N GLN A 96 -14.95 -3.73 8.21
CA GLN A 96 -15.27 -2.74 7.18
C GLN A 96 -14.79 -3.33 5.85
N LEU A 97 -15.74 -3.66 4.99
CA LEU A 97 -15.45 -3.92 3.58
C LEU A 97 -15.06 -2.58 2.94
N ASP A 98 -14.03 -2.59 2.11
CA ASP A 98 -13.65 -1.42 1.33
C ASP A 98 -14.84 -1.01 0.44
N GLU A 99 -15.40 0.16 0.71
CA GLU A 99 -16.48 0.71 -0.10
C GLU A 99 -15.92 1.06 -1.48
N VAL A 100 -16.46 0.43 -2.54
CA VAL A 100 -16.10 0.79 -3.91
C VAL A 100 -16.77 2.10 -4.25
N VAL A 101 -16.03 3.21 -4.13
CA VAL A 101 -16.50 4.52 -4.53
C VAL A 101 -16.47 4.62 -6.05
N ILE A 102 -17.64 4.62 -6.69
CA ILE A 102 -17.76 4.85 -8.13
C ILE A 102 -17.70 6.35 -8.37
N TYR A 103 -16.62 6.81 -8.99
CA TYR A 103 -16.47 8.20 -9.41
C TYR A 103 -17.08 8.40 -10.80
N ASN A 104 -17.91 9.42 -10.98
CA ASN A 104 -18.39 9.85 -12.30
C ASN A 104 -17.31 10.67 -13.04
N LEU A 105 -16.13 10.06 -13.24
CA LEU A 105 -15.01 10.65 -13.95
C LEU A 105 -14.37 9.59 -14.84
N ASP A 106 -14.50 9.78 -16.15
CA ASP A 106 -13.74 8.99 -17.13
C ASP A 106 -12.42 9.71 -17.43
N LEU A 107 -11.33 9.21 -16.82
CA LEU A 107 -9.99 9.78 -17.01
C LEU A 107 -9.51 9.67 -18.46
N LYS A 108 -9.81 8.56 -19.15
CA LYS A 108 -9.37 8.37 -20.54
C LYS A 108 -10.05 9.37 -21.45
N GLN A 109 -11.36 9.55 -21.29
CA GLN A 109 -12.10 10.57 -22.04
C GLN A 109 -11.61 11.98 -21.71
N LYS A 110 -11.30 12.26 -20.45
CA LYS A 110 -10.74 13.56 -20.03
C LYS A 110 -9.41 13.86 -20.72
N PHE A 111 -8.52 12.89 -20.82
CA PHE A 111 -7.24 13.06 -21.51
C PHE A 111 -7.42 13.32 -23.01
N LYS A 112 -8.37 12.64 -23.66
CA LYS A 112 -8.73 12.91 -25.06
C LYS A 112 -9.21 14.35 -25.24
N GLU A 113 -10.13 14.81 -24.40
CA GLU A 113 -10.65 16.18 -24.45
C GLU A 113 -9.56 17.22 -24.27
N ILE A 114 -8.61 16.98 -23.35
CA ILE A 114 -7.46 17.86 -23.15
C ILE A 114 -6.63 17.90 -24.43
N LEU A 115 -6.22 16.74 -24.95
CA LEU A 115 -5.33 16.64 -26.10
C LEU A 115 -5.95 17.25 -27.37
N GLU A 116 -7.23 16.96 -27.64
CA GLU A 116 -7.91 17.34 -28.88
C GLU A 116 -8.44 18.78 -28.85
N ASN A 117 -9.02 19.23 -27.72
CA ASN A 117 -9.81 20.47 -27.70
C ASN A 117 -9.18 21.62 -26.90
N SER A 118 -8.37 21.31 -25.89
CA SER A 118 -7.84 22.31 -24.96
C SER A 118 -6.35 22.56 -25.11
N TYR A 119 -5.57 21.57 -25.55
CA TYR A 119 -4.12 21.59 -25.45
C TYR A 119 -3.53 22.83 -26.15
N LEU A 120 -3.88 23.03 -27.41
CA LEU A 120 -3.37 24.16 -28.21
C LEU A 120 -3.91 25.52 -27.76
N LYS A 121 -5.01 25.55 -26.99
CA LYS A 121 -5.61 26.78 -26.46
C LYS A 121 -4.95 27.22 -25.16
N LYS A 122 -4.61 26.25 -24.29
CA LYS A 122 -4.10 26.52 -22.93
C LYS A 122 -2.59 26.42 -22.81
N TYR A 123 -1.92 25.59 -23.62
CA TYR A 123 -0.47 25.41 -23.59
C TYR A 123 0.19 26.14 -24.76
N SER A 124 1.30 26.84 -24.46
CA SER A 124 2.09 27.50 -25.49
C SER A 124 2.71 26.47 -26.44
N THR A 125 2.60 26.73 -27.74
CA THR A 125 3.24 25.95 -28.82
C THR A 125 4.38 26.67 -29.51
N LYS A 126 4.77 27.82 -28.96
CA LYS A 126 5.84 28.65 -29.52
C LYS A 126 7.21 28.02 -29.26
N LYS A 127 8.15 28.33 -30.14
CA LYS A 127 9.58 28.07 -29.93
C LYS A 127 10.03 28.79 -28.67
N ILE A 128 10.74 28.08 -27.80
CA ILE A 128 11.20 28.62 -26.52
C ILE A 128 12.55 28.01 -26.17
N ILE A 129 13.38 28.80 -25.48
CA ILE A 129 14.58 28.35 -24.80
C ILE A 129 14.25 28.32 -23.31
N HIS A 130 14.38 27.15 -22.71
CA HIS A 130 14.24 26.95 -21.28
C HIS A 130 15.63 26.99 -20.63
N ASN A 131 15.79 27.83 -19.61
CA ASN A 131 16.96 27.78 -18.75
C ASN A 131 16.68 26.74 -17.66
N CYS A 132 17.48 25.68 -17.64
CA CYS A 132 17.22 24.50 -16.82
C CYS A 132 18.43 24.15 -15.97
N THR A 133 18.20 23.76 -14.72
CA THR A 133 19.20 23.07 -13.91
C THR A 133 18.92 21.57 -13.98
N TYR A 134 19.86 20.80 -14.52
CA TYR A 134 19.82 19.35 -14.52
C TYR A 134 20.60 18.79 -13.33
N LYS A 135 19.98 17.86 -12.60
CA LYS A 135 20.60 17.17 -11.47
C LYS A 135 20.42 15.68 -11.64
N GLU A 136 21.51 14.93 -11.51
CA GLU A 136 21.53 13.48 -11.61
C GLU A 136 22.27 12.88 -10.41
N THR A 137 21.67 11.85 -9.82
CA THR A 137 22.28 10.98 -8.83
C THR A 137 22.17 9.55 -9.29
N PHE A 138 23.29 8.84 -9.32
CA PHE A 138 23.34 7.43 -9.69
C PHE A 138 24.06 6.65 -8.60
N SER A 139 23.47 5.55 -8.18
CA SER A 139 24.00 4.67 -7.13
C SER A 139 24.10 3.25 -7.64
N VAL A 140 25.20 2.57 -7.31
CA VAL A 140 25.43 1.15 -7.58
C VAL A 140 25.66 0.47 -6.23
N ASN A 141 24.94 -0.63 -5.97
CA ASN A 141 25.03 -1.37 -4.71
C ASN A 141 24.95 -0.44 -3.47
N ASP A 142 23.93 0.43 -3.47
CA ASP A 142 23.67 1.42 -2.42
C ASP A 142 24.78 2.47 -2.17
N SER A 143 25.81 2.49 -3.03
CA SER A 143 26.90 3.45 -2.97
C SER A 143 26.75 4.50 -4.08
N LEU A 144 26.84 5.78 -3.71
CA LEU A 144 26.74 6.89 -4.67
C LEU A 144 27.92 6.85 -5.64
N SER A 145 27.64 6.56 -6.91
CA SER A 145 28.65 6.44 -7.97
C SER A 145 28.75 7.70 -8.84
N ARG A 146 27.66 8.46 -8.99
CA ARG A 146 27.65 9.73 -9.72
C ARG A 146 26.74 10.75 -9.03
N LEU A 147 27.26 11.98 -8.91
CA LEU A 147 26.49 13.16 -8.57
C LEU A 147 26.87 14.25 -9.57
N PHE A 148 25.89 14.72 -10.34
CA PHE A 148 26.10 15.65 -11.43
C PHE A 148 25.07 16.76 -11.40
N GLN A 149 25.51 18.01 -11.54
CA GLN A 149 24.66 19.17 -11.68
C GLN A 149 25.20 20.09 -12.77
N ALA A 150 24.33 20.47 -13.70
CA ALA A 150 24.67 21.37 -14.79
C ALA A 150 23.55 22.36 -15.09
N GLN A 151 23.94 23.54 -15.57
CA GLN A 151 23.04 24.50 -16.17
C GLN A 151 22.96 24.24 -17.67
N LEU A 152 21.75 24.20 -18.20
CA LEU A 152 21.44 23.87 -19.58
C LEU A 152 20.53 24.93 -20.18
N GLU A 153 20.74 25.21 -21.46
CA GLU A 153 19.70 25.78 -22.31
C GLU A 153 19.05 24.65 -23.08
N TRP A 154 17.76 24.46 -22.84
CA TRP A 154 16.94 23.55 -23.61
C TRP A 154 16.11 24.33 -24.61
N PHE A 155 16.54 24.28 -25.87
CA PHE A 155 15.76 24.83 -26.97
C PHE A 155 14.75 23.81 -27.49
N SER A 156 13.47 24.15 -27.41
CA SER A 156 12.38 23.38 -28.00
C SER A 156 11.87 24.09 -29.26
N LYS A 157 12.01 23.44 -30.42
CA LYS A 157 11.49 23.96 -31.70
C LYS A 157 9.98 23.91 -31.78
N ASN A 158 9.35 23.02 -31.03
CA ASN A 158 7.91 22.86 -30.92
C ASN A 158 7.59 22.23 -29.57
N SER A 159 6.63 22.78 -28.83
CA SER A 159 6.21 22.18 -27.57
C SER A 159 5.48 20.85 -27.77
N LEU A 160 4.95 20.60 -28.98
CA LEU A 160 4.37 19.33 -29.37
C LEU A 160 5.47 18.36 -29.80
N PHE A 161 5.61 17.27 -29.06
CA PHE A 161 6.41 16.15 -29.48
C PHE A 161 5.81 15.48 -30.72
N LYS A 162 6.63 15.24 -31.73
CA LYS A 162 6.26 14.46 -32.92
C LYS A 162 7.05 13.17 -32.97
N SER A 163 6.38 12.04 -32.80
CA SER A 163 7.02 10.71 -32.76
C SER A 163 7.75 10.33 -34.05
N ASN A 164 7.33 10.88 -35.19
CA ASN A 164 7.95 10.63 -36.50
C ASN A 164 9.23 11.47 -36.75
N ILE A 165 9.62 12.35 -35.83
CA ILE A 165 10.83 13.16 -35.94
C ILE A 165 11.76 12.81 -34.76
N ALA A 166 13.05 12.62 -35.04
CA ALA A 166 14.02 12.36 -33.99
C ALA A 166 14.07 13.51 -32.97
N ILE A 167 14.20 13.16 -31.68
CA ILE A 167 14.10 14.13 -30.57
C ILE A 167 15.17 15.22 -30.65
N ASP A 168 16.37 14.91 -31.12
CA ASP A 168 17.50 15.82 -31.35
C ASP A 168 17.23 16.88 -32.44
N LYS A 169 16.34 16.57 -33.39
CA LYS A 169 15.89 17.55 -34.39
C LYS A 169 14.86 18.51 -33.83
N GLN A 170 14.13 18.12 -32.77
CA GLN A 170 13.05 18.89 -32.15
C GLN A 170 13.50 19.64 -30.89
N ASN A 171 14.42 19.06 -30.13
CA ASN A 171 14.97 19.56 -28.89
C ASN A 171 16.49 19.58 -28.98
N ILE A 172 17.07 20.75 -28.76
CA ILE A 172 18.51 20.95 -28.70
C ILE A 172 18.87 21.30 -27.26
N ILE A 173 19.80 20.54 -26.68
CA ILE A 173 20.30 20.77 -25.33
C ILE A 173 21.72 21.32 -25.44
N ASN A 174 21.91 22.54 -24.96
CA ASN A 174 23.20 23.19 -24.86
C ASN A 174 23.64 23.20 -23.40
N LEU A 175 24.80 22.63 -23.12
CA LEU A 175 25.44 22.73 -21.80
C LEU A 175 26.00 24.15 -21.62
N GLN A 176 25.56 24.85 -20.58
CA GLN A 176 26.04 26.19 -20.23
C GLN A 176 27.20 26.11 -19.25
N SER A 177 26.98 25.49 -18.10
CA SER A 177 28.00 25.30 -17.07
C SER A 177 27.80 23.97 -16.34
N VAL A 178 28.87 23.45 -15.77
CA VAL A 178 28.82 22.33 -14.83
C VAL A 178 29.08 22.90 -13.44
N ASP A 179 28.08 22.87 -12.58
CA ASP A 179 28.19 23.36 -11.21
C ASP A 179 28.88 22.33 -10.34
N TYR A 180 28.60 21.04 -10.58
CA TYR A 180 29.14 19.94 -9.79
C TYR A 180 29.23 18.67 -10.63
N SER A 181 30.35 17.96 -10.53
CA SER A 181 30.52 16.64 -11.14
C SER A 181 31.45 15.80 -10.29
N LYS A 182 30.90 14.78 -9.63
CA LYS A 182 31.66 13.74 -8.94
C LYS A 182 31.26 12.39 -9.51
N ILE A 183 32.24 11.68 -10.06
CA ILE A 183 32.07 10.36 -10.65
C ILE A 183 33.11 9.47 -9.98
N ILE A 184 32.66 8.39 -9.36
CA ILE A 184 33.53 7.29 -8.92
C ILE A 184 33.67 6.37 -10.14
N GLU A 185 34.88 5.91 -10.44
CA GLU A 185 35.13 4.98 -11.54
C GLU A 185 34.11 3.84 -11.53
N LEU A 186 33.24 3.83 -12.54
CA LEU A 186 32.26 2.78 -12.74
C LEU A 186 32.87 1.73 -13.66
N ASP A 187 32.60 0.46 -13.37
CA ASP A 187 32.88 -0.61 -14.32
C ASP A 187 32.14 -0.31 -15.63
N ASN A 188 32.84 -0.45 -16.76
CA ASN A 188 32.31 -0.17 -18.10
C ASN A 188 31.09 -1.05 -18.45
N SER A 189 30.89 -2.14 -17.71
CA SER A 189 29.74 -3.02 -17.81
C SER A 189 28.43 -2.42 -17.25
N LEU A 190 28.52 -1.40 -16.39
CA LEU A 190 27.40 -0.81 -15.65
C LEU A 190 27.01 0.58 -16.15
N ALA A 191 27.93 1.32 -16.77
CA ALA A 191 27.67 2.64 -17.32
C ALA A 191 28.47 2.87 -18.61
N SER A 192 27.77 3.19 -19.71
CA SER A 192 28.37 3.46 -21.02
C SER A 192 29.10 4.80 -21.11
N SER A 193 28.89 5.72 -20.16
CA SER A 193 29.47 7.07 -20.18
C SER A 193 30.36 7.34 -18.96
N LYS A 194 31.66 7.57 -19.19
CA LYS A 194 32.67 7.95 -18.17
C LYS A 194 32.74 9.47 -17.89
N ALA A 195 31.85 10.25 -18.49
CA ALA A 195 31.90 11.71 -18.44
C ALA A 195 30.52 12.30 -18.17
N ALA A 196 30.51 13.61 -17.86
CA ALA A 196 29.33 14.47 -17.76
C ALA A 196 28.56 14.54 -19.09
N TYR A 197 27.89 13.46 -19.46
CA TYR A 197 27.12 13.34 -20.69
C TYR A 197 25.64 13.17 -20.33
N ILE A 198 24.81 14.01 -20.95
CA ILE A 198 23.35 13.96 -20.82
C ILE A 198 22.84 13.31 -22.11
N GLU A 199 22.86 11.98 -22.17
CA GLU A 199 22.34 11.23 -23.33
C GLU A 199 20.87 10.82 -23.15
N ASN A 200 20.17 11.32 -22.14
CA ASN A 200 18.82 10.84 -21.84
C ASN A 200 17.77 11.44 -22.79
N LYS A 201 17.90 11.12 -24.07
CA LYS A 201 16.98 11.43 -25.16
C LYS A 201 15.56 10.96 -24.83
N LEU A 202 15.43 9.82 -24.15
CA LEU A 202 14.17 9.28 -23.66
C LEU A 202 13.53 10.20 -22.62
N PHE A 203 14.29 10.66 -21.62
CA PHE A 203 13.80 11.59 -20.61
C PHE A 203 13.19 12.85 -21.22
N PHE A 204 13.86 13.46 -22.21
CA PHE A 204 13.35 14.65 -22.88
C PHE A 204 12.12 14.38 -23.77
N GLN A 205 11.83 13.14 -24.14
CA GLN A 205 10.54 12.81 -24.76
C GLN A 205 9.43 12.92 -23.72
N PHE A 206 9.63 12.36 -22.53
CA PHE A 206 8.65 12.37 -21.45
C PHE A 206 8.41 13.75 -20.81
N THR A 207 9.23 14.76 -21.12
CA THR A 207 8.93 16.15 -20.72
C THR A 207 7.81 16.78 -21.56
N HIS A 208 7.42 16.16 -22.68
CA HIS A 208 6.32 16.64 -23.51
C HIS A 208 4.98 16.09 -23.03
N LEU A 209 4.11 16.98 -22.57
CA LEU A 209 2.79 16.61 -22.05
C LEU A 209 1.93 15.87 -23.08
N ASN A 210 1.98 16.27 -24.37
CA ASN A 210 1.21 15.58 -25.40
C ASN A 210 1.59 14.11 -25.56
N LEU A 211 2.89 13.77 -25.46
CA LEU A 211 3.33 12.38 -25.50
C LEU A 211 2.78 11.60 -24.29
N LEU A 212 2.86 12.17 -23.09
CA LEU A 212 2.31 11.54 -21.89
C LEU A 212 0.80 11.27 -22.04
N LEU A 213 0.05 12.25 -22.54
CA LEU A 213 -1.39 12.10 -22.80
C LEU A 213 -1.66 11.02 -23.85
N GLU A 214 -0.93 10.99 -24.96
CA GLU A 214 -1.07 9.97 -26.00
C GLU A 214 -0.83 8.55 -25.45
N LEU A 215 0.20 8.37 -24.61
CA LEU A 215 0.48 7.08 -23.97
C LEU A 215 -0.66 6.68 -23.03
N LEU A 216 -1.14 7.61 -22.20
CA LEU A 216 -2.25 7.39 -21.27
C LEU A 216 -3.59 7.10 -21.98
N ILE A 217 -3.80 7.64 -23.18
CA ILE A 217 -5.01 7.41 -23.96
C ILE A 217 -4.93 6.05 -24.69
N ASN A 218 -3.80 5.77 -25.34
CA ASN A 218 -3.69 4.70 -26.31
C ASN A 218 -3.19 3.38 -25.73
N LEU A 219 -2.36 3.41 -24.67
CA LEU A 219 -1.74 2.21 -24.11
C LEU A 219 -2.41 1.76 -22.80
N THR A 220 -3.16 2.61 -22.13
CA THR A 220 -3.85 2.24 -20.88
C THR A 220 -5.13 1.48 -21.18
N ASP A 221 -5.33 0.31 -20.56
CA ASP A 221 -6.58 -0.46 -20.69
C ASP A 221 -7.75 0.28 -20.03
N ASP A 222 -7.66 0.47 -18.72
CA ASP A 222 -8.66 1.16 -17.90
C ASP A 222 -8.01 1.85 -16.70
N TYR A 223 -8.76 2.77 -16.08
CA TYR A 223 -8.35 3.54 -14.91
C TYR A 223 -9.20 3.17 -13.71
N GLU A 224 -8.54 2.69 -12.65
CA GLU A 224 -9.17 2.50 -11.35
C GLU A 224 -8.91 3.74 -10.49
N ILE A 225 -9.92 4.60 -10.32
CA ILE A 225 -9.81 5.77 -9.45
C ILE A 225 -9.88 5.32 -7.99
N LYS A 226 -8.83 5.65 -7.23
CA LYS A 226 -8.72 5.36 -5.80
C LYS A 226 -9.32 6.44 -4.93
N SER A 227 -9.07 7.71 -5.26
CA SER A 227 -9.66 8.83 -4.54
C SER A 227 -9.56 10.13 -5.33
N ILE A 228 -10.41 11.10 -4.99
CA ILE A 228 -10.33 12.47 -5.52
C ILE A 228 -10.26 13.42 -4.33
N LYS A 229 -9.17 14.20 -4.25
CA LYS A 229 -8.99 15.27 -3.26
C LYS A 229 -9.24 16.62 -3.95
N LYS A 230 -10.20 17.38 -3.45
CA LYS A 230 -10.53 18.70 -3.97
C LYS A 230 -9.94 19.78 -3.06
N ASN A 231 -9.19 20.70 -3.65
CA ASN A 231 -8.63 21.88 -3.01
C ASN A 231 -9.28 23.13 -3.61
N GLU A 232 -8.95 24.31 -3.07
CA GLU A 232 -9.53 25.59 -3.53
C GLU A 232 -9.34 25.85 -5.03
N ASN A 233 -8.23 25.37 -5.60
CA ASN A 233 -7.81 25.64 -6.99
C ASN A 233 -7.59 24.37 -7.83
N THR A 234 -7.58 23.18 -7.23
CA THR A 234 -7.22 21.94 -7.94
C THR A 234 -8.03 20.73 -7.51
N ASN A 235 -8.18 19.77 -8.42
CA ASN A 235 -8.71 18.44 -8.19
C ASN A 235 -7.59 17.41 -8.39
N THR A 236 -7.13 16.76 -7.32
CA THR A 236 -6.13 15.69 -7.38
C THR A 236 -6.81 14.34 -7.43
N VAL A 237 -6.60 13.59 -8.51
CA VAL A 237 -7.16 12.25 -8.72
C VAL A 237 -6.06 11.22 -8.53
N PHE A 238 -6.24 10.33 -7.57
CA PHE A 238 -5.38 9.17 -7.34
C PHE A 238 -5.94 7.97 -8.10
N PHE A 239 -5.11 7.25 -8.83
CA PHE A 239 -5.53 6.15 -9.69
C PHE A 239 -4.49 5.02 -9.77
N ASN A 240 -4.98 3.84 -10.12
CA ASN A 240 -4.19 2.76 -10.69
C ASN A 240 -4.53 2.60 -12.17
N ALA A 241 -3.56 2.17 -12.95
CA ALA A 241 -3.76 1.89 -14.38
C ALA A 241 -2.71 0.88 -14.86
N THR A 242 -3.09 0.08 -15.85
CA THR A 242 -2.19 -0.86 -16.51
C THR A 242 -2.00 -0.43 -17.95
N LEU A 243 -0.74 -0.23 -18.35
CA LEU A 243 -0.38 0.05 -19.74
C LEU A 243 0.01 -1.25 -20.42
N ARG A 244 -0.55 -1.48 -21.61
CA ARG A 244 -0.25 -2.60 -22.48
C ARG A 244 0.17 -2.15 -23.86
N GLN A 245 1.06 -2.93 -24.45
CA GLN A 245 1.43 -2.81 -25.85
C GLN A 245 1.46 -4.21 -26.45
N ASN A 246 0.76 -4.42 -27.56
CA ASN A 246 0.64 -5.73 -28.23
C ASN A 246 0.18 -6.87 -27.29
N GLY A 247 -0.68 -6.56 -26.31
CA GLY A 247 -1.20 -7.50 -25.32
C GLY A 247 -0.32 -7.70 -24.07
N GLU A 248 0.95 -7.30 -24.12
CA GLU A 248 1.89 -7.41 -23.00
C GLU A 248 1.80 -6.20 -22.07
N VAL A 249 1.89 -6.44 -20.76
CA VAL A 249 1.96 -5.37 -19.76
C VAL A 249 3.34 -4.73 -19.82
N ILE A 250 3.39 -3.45 -20.16
CA ILE A 250 4.64 -2.68 -20.22
C ILE A 250 4.87 -1.87 -18.95
N TYR A 251 3.80 -1.46 -18.27
CA TYR A 251 3.91 -0.64 -17.06
C TYR A 251 2.64 -0.69 -16.21
N ASN A 252 2.80 -0.56 -14.89
CA ASN A 252 1.69 -0.47 -13.94
C ASN A 252 1.80 0.81 -13.12
N HIS A 253 0.85 1.72 -13.30
CA HIS A 253 0.62 2.82 -12.38
C HIS A 253 -0.01 2.28 -11.10
N LYS A 254 0.71 2.40 -9.99
CA LYS A 254 0.19 2.09 -8.64
C LYS A 254 0.16 3.36 -7.82
N ASN A 255 -1.01 3.70 -7.27
CA ASN A 255 -1.26 4.90 -6.47
C ASN A 255 -0.69 6.17 -7.12
N SER A 256 -0.81 6.25 -8.45
CA SER A 256 -0.37 7.41 -9.22
C SER A 256 -1.36 8.54 -9.04
N LEU A 257 -0.93 9.78 -9.29
CA LEU A 257 -1.79 10.94 -9.16
C LEU A 257 -1.73 11.81 -10.41
N ILE A 258 -2.85 12.44 -10.70
CA ILE A 258 -2.96 13.52 -11.68
C ILE A 258 -3.69 14.70 -11.05
N VAL A 259 -3.25 15.91 -11.39
CA VAL A 259 -3.80 17.14 -10.85
C VAL A 259 -4.45 17.92 -11.98
N PHE A 260 -5.73 18.20 -11.84
CA PHE A 260 -6.48 19.09 -12.70
C PHE A 260 -6.66 20.44 -11.99
N ASP A 261 -6.70 21.53 -12.75
CA ASP A 261 -7.21 22.80 -12.21
C ASP A 261 -8.69 22.62 -11.84
N LYS A 262 -9.21 23.41 -10.89
CA LYS A 262 -10.58 23.26 -10.39
C LYS A 262 -11.65 23.40 -11.47
N ASP A 263 -11.39 24.25 -12.46
CA ASP A 263 -12.29 24.50 -13.59
C ASP A 263 -12.21 23.40 -14.67
N TYR A 264 -11.41 22.36 -14.43
CA TYR A 264 -11.33 21.16 -15.24
C TYR A 264 -12.12 20.01 -14.61
#